data_AF-A0A7W5MKK1-F1
#
_entry.id   AF-A0A7W5MKK1-F1
#
_cell.length_a   1.000
_cell.length_b   1.000
_cell.length_c   1.000
_cell.angle_alpha   90.00
_cell.angle_beta   90.00
_cell.angle_gamma   90.00
#
_symmetry.space_group_name_H-M   'P 1'
#
loop_
_entity.id
_entity.type
_entity.pdbx_description
1 polymer ?
#
loop_
_entity_poly.entity_id
_entity_poly.type
_entity_poly.pdbx_seq_one_letter_code
_entity_poly.pdbx_strand_id
1 'polypeptide(L)'
;MQTERVTFLTTPDHKAALDAFARENGMSVGRVVREATSRYIVDPTTSSDDERVVDLLVPLVNDAVVDMRETIAAMRGDIERACAVVDAVLAGEPK
;
A
#
# COMPACT_ATOMS: atom_id res chain seq x y z
N MET A 1 -22.24 -29.15 -8.29
CA MET A 1 -21.35 -28.86 -7.15
C MET A 1 -22.00 -29.44 -5.90
N GLN A 2 -21.33 -30.35 -5.20
CA GLN A 2 -21.86 -30.91 -3.94
C GLN A 2 -21.59 -29.91 -2.80
N THR A 3 -22.56 -29.72 -1.91
CA THR A 3 -22.45 -28.79 -0.77
C THR A 3 -22.72 -29.54 0.52
N GLU A 4 -21.82 -29.40 1.49
CA GLU A 4 -21.99 -29.97 2.83
C GLU A 4 -22.35 -28.87 3.84
N ARG A 5 -23.16 -29.21 4.86
CA ARG A 5 -23.49 -28.30 5.95
C ARG A 5 -22.45 -28.43 7.05
N VAL A 6 -21.78 -27.32 7.37
CA VAL A 6 -20.77 -27.25 8.42
C VAL A 6 -21.26 -26.32 9.52
N THR A 7 -21.03 -26.70 10.78
CA THR A 7 -21.24 -25.84 11.95
C THR A 7 -19.89 -25.57 12.58
N PHE A 8 -19.57 -24.30 12.83
CA PHE A 8 -18.37 -23.90 13.55
C PHE A 8 -18.77 -23.16 14.83
N LEU A 9 -17.98 -23.33 15.87
CA LEU A 9 -18.15 -22.63 17.14
C LEU A 9 -17.37 -21.32 17.07
N THR A 10 -18.02 -20.23 17.47
CA THR A 10 -17.42 -18.90 17.54
C THR A 10 -18.07 -18.10 18.66
N THR A 11 -17.50 -16.96 19.01
CA THR A 11 -18.09 -16.04 19.99
C THR A 11 -19.27 -15.29 19.39
N PRO A 12 -20.23 -14.81 20.21
CA PRO A 12 -21.34 -13.98 19.73
C PRO A 12 -20.87 -12.75 18.95
N ASP A 13 -19.81 -12.10 19.42
CA ASP A 13 -19.26 -10.88 18.80
C ASP A 13 -18.67 -11.17 17.41
N HIS A 14 -17.90 -12.25 17.27
CA HIS A 14 -17.35 -12.66 15.98
C HIS A 14 -18.44 -13.06 14.99
N LYS A 15 -19.51 -13.71 15.47
CA LYS A 15 -20.68 -14.02 14.63
C LYS A 15 -21.34 -12.73 14.13
N ALA A 16 -21.59 -11.77 15.02
CA ALA A 16 -22.20 -10.49 14.65
C ALA A 16 -21.34 -9.72 13.64
N ALA A 17 -20.02 -9.70 13.82
CA ALA A 17 -19.08 -9.09 12.87
C ALA A 17 -19.11 -9.78 11.50
N LEU A 18 -19.14 -11.12 11.47
CA LEU A 18 -19.22 -11.88 10.23
C LEU A 18 -20.55 -11.66 9.48
N ASP A 19 -21.66 -11.60 10.22
CA ASP A 19 -23.00 -11.32 9.67
C ASP A 19 -23.07 -9.89 9.08
N ALA A 20 -22.47 -8.90 9.77
CA ALA A 20 -22.38 -7.53 9.29
C ALA A 20 -21.56 -7.43 8.01
N PHE A 21 -20.36 -8.04 7.99
CA PHE A 21 -19.49 -8.08 6.81
C PHE A 21 -20.19 -8.70 5.60
N ALA A 22 -20.87 -9.83 5.79
CA ALA A 22 -21.59 -10.50 4.71
C ALA A 22 -22.68 -9.59 4.13
N ARG A 23 -23.47 -8.92 4.99
CA ARG A 23 -24.52 -7.99 4.59
C ARG A 23 -23.99 -6.78 3.82
N GLU A 24 -22.91 -6.15 4.30
CA GLU A 24 -22.28 -4.99 3.66
C GLU A 24 -21.74 -5.31 2.26
N ASN A 25 -21.27 -6.54 2.05
CA ASN A 25 -20.72 -7.00 0.78
C ASN A 25 -21.77 -7.69 -0.13
N GLY A 26 -23.06 -7.68 0.25
CA GLY A 26 -24.12 -8.33 -0.54
C GLY A 26 -23.93 -9.85 -0.68
N MET A 27 -23.28 -10.49 0.30
CA MET A 27 -22.94 -11.91 0.30
C MET A 27 -23.69 -12.68 1.39
N SER A 28 -23.83 -13.99 1.21
CA SER A 28 -24.20 -14.88 2.32
C SER A 28 -22.96 -15.23 3.16
N VAL A 29 -23.15 -15.49 4.45
CA VAL A 29 -22.07 -15.94 5.35
C VAL A 29 -21.35 -17.17 4.79
N GLY A 30 -22.10 -18.13 4.24
CA GLY A 30 -21.50 -19.32 3.62
C GLY A 30 -20.62 -19.00 2.40
N ARG A 31 -20.94 -17.93 1.64
CA ARG A 31 -20.10 -17.46 0.54
C ARG A 31 -18.83 -16.80 1.07
N VAL A 32 -18.94 -15.96 2.12
CA VAL A 32 -17.80 -15.33 2.77
C VAL A 32 -16.83 -16.38 3.31
N VAL A 33 -17.33 -17.37 4.06
CA VAL A 33 -16.52 -18.46 4.61
C VAL A 33 -15.88 -19.28 3.49
N ARG A 34 -16.62 -19.58 2.41
CA ARG A 34 -16.06 -20.32 1.27
C ARG A 34 -14.90 -19.57 0.61
N GLU A 35 -15.07 -18.28 0.33
CA GLU A 35 -14.02 -17.44 -0.27
C GLU A 35 -12.80 -17.32 0.65
N ALA A 36 -13.02 -17.04 1.93
CA ALA A 36 -11.95 -16.95 2.92
C ALA A 36 -11.17 -18.27 3.05
N THR A 37 -11.87 -19.40 3.15
CA THR A 37 -11.25 -20.73 3.20
C THR A 37 -10.51 -21.06 1.91
N SER A 38 -11.07 -20.75 0.74
CA SER A 38 -10.36 -20.95 -0.54
C SER A 38 -9.06 -20.15 -0.59
N ARG A 39 -9.08 -18.88 -0.16
CA ARG A 39 -7.87 -18.06 -0.07
C ARG A 39 -6.86 -18.63 0.91
N TYR A 40 -7.30 -19.05 2.09
CA TYR A 40 -6.44 -19.64 3.11
C TYR A 40 -5.80 -20.97 2.67
N ILE A 41 -6.54 -21.83 1.95
CA ILE A 41 -6.01 -23.11 1.45
C ILE A 41 -5.05 -22.91 0.27
N VAL A 42 -5.36 -21.96 -0.61
CA VAL A 42 -4.52 -21.69 -1.80
C VAL A 42 -3.25 -20.91 -1.42
N ASP A 43 -3.33 -20.05 -0.41
CA ASP A 43 -2.23 -19.21 0.05
C ASP A 43 -2.14 -19.19 1.59
N PRO A 44 -1.55 -20.24 2.19
CA PRO A 44 -1.40 -20.35 3.65
C PRO A 44 -0.40 -19.35 4.25
N THR A 45 0.24 -18.50 3.44
CA THR A 45 1.39 -17.64 3.81
C THR A 45 1.07 -16.14 3.93
N THR A 46 -0.06 -15.67 3.41
CA THR A 46 -0.33 -14.23 3.20
C THR A 46 -0.54 -13.36 4.44
N SER A 47 -0.80 -13.92 5.63
CA SER A 47 -0.99 -13.07 6.81
C SER A 47 0.31 -12.70 7.54
N SER A 48 1.34 -13.54 7.48
CA SER A 48 2.59 -13.30 8.23
C SER A 48 3.72 -12.80 7.33
N ASP A 49 3.75 -13.19 6.06
CA ASP A 49 4.83 -12.78 5.16
C ASP A 49 4.56 -11.40 4.54
N ASP A 50 3.29 -11.04 4.29
CA ASP A 50 2.95 -9.72 3.73
C ASP A 50 3.26 -8.57 4.70
N GLU A 51 2.93 -8.71 5.99
CA GLU A 51 3.29 -7.71 7.02
C GLU A 51 4.82 -7.57 7.14
N ARG A 52 5.56 -8.68 7.07
CA ARG A 52 7.03 -8.67 7.09
C ARG A 52 7.64 -8.03 5.85
N VAL A 53 7.03 -8.23 4.68
CA VAL A 53 7.46 -7.58 3.43
C VAL A 53 7.20 -6.08 3.52
N VAL A 54 6.04 -5.66 4.04
CA VAL A 54 5.74 -4.25 4.27
C VAL A 54 6.77 -3.62 5.22
N ASP A 55 7.07 -4.27 6.35
CA ASP A 55 8.06 -3.80 7.32
C ASP A 55 9.45 -3.62 6.71
N LEU A 56 9.85 -4.48 5.78
CA LEU A 56 11.12 -4.36 5.06
C LEU A 56 11.12 -3.25 3.99
N LEU A 57 9.96 -2.94 3.40
CA LEU A 57 9.84 -1.93 2.36
C LEU A 57 9.75 -0.49 2.92
N VAL A 58 9.16 -0.30 4.11
CA VAL A 58 9.04 1.03 4.74
C VAL A 58 10.38 1.79 4.84
N PRO A 59 11.47 1.22 5.37
CA PRO A 59 12.74 1.95 5.47
C PRO A 59 13.30 2.31 4.07
N LEU A 60 13.19 1.40 3.09
CA LEU A 60 13.65 1.64 1.72
C LEU A 60 12.89 2.80 1.06
N VAL A 61 11.57 2.90 1.29
CA VAL A 61 10.76 4.01 0.78
C VAL A 61 11.13 5.32 1.47
N ASN A 62 11.37 5.30 2.78
CA ASN A 62 11.78 6.50 3.52
C ASN A 62 13.12 7.04 3.00
N ASP A 63 14.10 6.16 2.81
CA ASP A 63 15.42 6.55 2.28
C ASP A 63 15.29 7.12 0.85
N ALA A 64 14.53 6.44 -0.02
CA ALA A 64 14.28 6.93 -1.38
C ALA A 64 13.61 8.32 -1.40
N VAL A 65 12.69 8.59 -0.46
CA VAL A 65 12.05 9.91 -0.34
C VAL A 65 13.04 10.99 0.08
N VAL A 66 13.99 10.69 0.96
CA VAL A 66 15.06 11.62 1.34
C VAL A 66 15.94 11.93 0.14
N ASP A 67 16.42 10.90 -0.56
CA ASP A 67 17.28 11.05 -1.74
C ASP A 67 16.60 11.87 -2.86
N MET A 68 15.31 11.63 -3.10
CA MET A 68 14.51 12.39 -4.06
C MET A 68 14.43 13.87 -3.66
N ARG A 69 14.24 14.18 -2.38
CA ARG A 69 14.18 15.57 -1.90
C ARG A 69 15.50 16.29 -2.08
N GLU A 70 16.62 15.63 -1.79
CA GLU A 70 17.96 16.20 -1.99
C GLU A 70 18.25 16.45 -3.46
N THR A 71 17.89 15.49 -4.32
CA THR A 71 18.05 15.62 -5.78
C THR A 71 17.25 16.80 -6.32
N ILE A 72 15.98 16.95 -5.90
CA ILE A 72 15.12 18.07 -6.30
C ILE A 72 15.70 19.41 -5.82
N ALA A 73 16.23 19.45 -4.59
CA ALA A 73 16.85 20.66 -4.05
C ALA A 73 18.10 21.07 -4.85
N ALA A 74 18.95 20.10 -5.21
CA ALA A 74 20.12 20.35 -6.06
C ALA A 74 19.70 20.87 -7.44
N MET A 75 18.73 20.23 -8.08
CA MET A 75 18.21 20.66 -9.39
C MET A 75 17.65 22.09 -9.36
N ARG A 76 16.94 22.47 -8.28
CA ARG A 76 16.48 23.86 -8.14
C ARG A 76 17.65 24.85 -8.08
N GLY A 77 18.70 24.53 -7.33
CA GLY A 77 19.90 25.37 -7.27
C GLY A 77 20.61 25.49 -8.62
N ASP A 78 20.67 24.41 -9.40
CA ASP A 78 21.21 24.46 -10.76
C ASP A 78 20.39 25.36 -11.69
N ILE A 79 19.07 25.27 -11.63
CA ILE A 79 18.16 26.11 -12.41
C ILE A 79 18.34 27.58 -12.02
N GLU A 80 18.37 27.89 -10.71
CA GLU A 80 18.58 29.26 -10.22
C GLU A 80 19.92 29.84 -10.71
N ARG A 81 21.01 29.05 -10.67
CA ARG A 81 22.30 29.46 -11.22
C ARG A 81 22.24 29.70 -12.73
N ALA A 82 21.61 28.80 -13.48
CA ALA A 82 21.48 28.94 -14.93
C ALA A 82 20.70 30.20 -15.31
N CYS A 83 19.58 30.46 -14.62
CA CYS A 83 18.81 31.69 -14.80
C CYS A 83 19.64 32.93 -14.50
N ALA A 84 20.39 32.96 -13.39
CA ALA A 84 21.25 34.09 -13.05
C ALA A 84 22.31 34.39 -14.13
N VAL A 85 22.91 33.34 -14.72
CA VAL A 85 23.86 33.50 -15.84
C VAL A 85 23.17 34.09 -17.08
N VAL A 86 21.96 33.60 -17.41
CA VAL A 86 21.19 34.13 -18.54
C VAL A 86 20.83 35.60 -18.31
N ASP A 87 20.39 35.95 -17.10
CA ASP A 87 20.03 37.33 -16.75
C ASP A 87 21.24 38.27 -16.86
N ALA A 88 22.42 37.87 -16.37
CA ALA A 88 23.65 38.65 -16.48
C ALA A 88 24.07 38.90 -17.94
N VAL A 89 23.96 37.86 -18.79
CA VAL A 89 24.22 37.99 -20.24
C VAL A 89 23.22 38.94 -20.90
N LEU A 90 21.93 38.85 -20.55
CA LEU A 90 20.89 39.74 -21.09
C LEU A 90 21.05 41.19 -20.59
N ALA A 91 21.59 41.39 -19.38
CA ALA A 91 21.92 42.71 -18.84
C ALA A 91 23.19 43.33 -19.45
N GLY A 92 23.96 42.58 -20.25
CA GLY A 92 25.17 43.06 -20.91
C GLY A 92 26.42 43.01 -20.05
N GLU A 93 26.45 42.20 -18.98
CA GLU A 93 27.64 42.01 -18.16
C GLU A 93 28.71 41.18 -18.92
N PRO A 94 30.00 41.58 -18.86
CA PRO A 94 31.08 40.82 -19.49
C PRO A 94 31.31 39.50 -18.75
N LYS A 95 31.60 38.46 -19.54
CA LYS A 95 31.82 37.07 -19.10
C LYS A 95 32.96 36.90 -18.09
#